data_AF-A0A2E4AT59-F1
#
_entry.id   AF-A0A2E4AT59-F1
#
_cell.length_a   1.000
_cell.length_b   1.000
_cell.length_c   1.000
_cell.angle_alpha   90.00
_cell.angle_beta   90.00
_cell.angle_gamma   90.00
#
_symmetry.space_group_name_H-M   'P 1'
#
loop_
_entity.id
_entity.type
_entity.pdbx_description
1 polymer ?
#
loop_
_entity_poly.entity_id
_entity_poly.type
_entity_poly.pdbx_seq_one_letter_code
_entity_poly.pdbx_strand_id
1 'polypeptide(L)'
;MGAFKEKHLKKSDQIKPVTLAQLDEQALHIFCWCNRCGHNAELPPAPLIERLGPLFPVPELGVHMRCSHCGTQDVATRPAWPAYGGQIARHG
;
A
#
# COMPACT_ATOMS: atom_id res chain seq x y z
N MET A 1 -4.51 -31.23 10.36
CA MET A 1 -3.78 -29.95 10.56
C MET A 1 -4.46 -28.81 9.77
N GLY A 2 -5.75 -28.52 9.99
CA GLY A 2 -6.53 -27.56 9.16
C GLY A 2 -7.18 -26.40 9.92
N ALA A 3 -7.65 -26.65 11.13
CA ALA A 3 -8.49 -25.69 11.89
C ALA A 3 -7.79 -24.36 12.25
N PHE A 4 -6.46 -24.36 12.45
CA PHE A 4 -5.72 -23.13 12.75
C PHE A 4 -5.63 -22.20 11.53
N LYS A 5 -5.38 -22.76 10.34
CA LYS A 5 -5.31 -22.01 9.08
C LYS A 5 -6.67 -21.39 8.73
N GLU A 6 -7.76 -22.13 8.92
CA GLU A 6 -9.12 -21.66 8.66
C GLU A 6 -9.53 -20.50 9.58
N LYS A 7 -9.20 -20.60 10.88
CA LYS A 7 -9.45 -19.51 11.85
C LYS A 7 -8.66 -18.24 11.50
N HIS A 8 -7.42 -18.39 11.04
CA HIS A 8 -6.60 -17.25 10.61
C HIS A 8 -7.12 -16.60 9.32
N LEU A 9 -7.52 -17.38 8.30
CA LEU A 9 -8.12 -16.83 7.08
C LEU A 9 -9.41 -16.04 7.36
N LYS A 10 -10.28 -16.57 8.21
CA LYS A 10 -11.53 -15.87 8.60
C LYS A 10 -11.25 -14.54 9.33
N LYS A 11 -10.18 -14.49 10.12
CA LYS A 11 -9.79 -13.26 10.84
C LYS A 11 -9.18 -12.22 9.89
N SER A 12 -8.41 -12.64 8.88
CA SER A 12 -7.84 -11.71 7.90
C SER A 12 -8.90 -11.09 6.99
N ASP A 13 -9.95 -11.83 6.66
CA ASP A 13 -11.07 -11.34 5.82
C ASP A 13 -11.85 -10.19 6.47
N GLN A 14 -11.83 -10.12 7.81
CA GLN A 14 -12.53 -9.08 8.58
C GLN A 14 -11.74 -7.77 8.69
N ILE A 15 -10.46 -7.74 8.30
CA ILE A 15 -9.64 -6.54 8.39
C ILE A 15 -9.97 -5.64 7.21
N LYS A 16 -10.67 -4.53 7.50
CA LYS A 16 -10.92 -3.50 6.48
C LYS A 16 -9.58 -2.85 6.08
N PRO A 17 -9.28 -2.73 4.79
CA PRO A 17 -8.08 -2.04 4.33
C PRO A 17 -8.16 -0.54 4.67
N VAL A 18 -7.00 0.06 4.90
CA VAL A 18 -6.88 1.52 5.04
C VAL A 18 -7.27 2.18 3.71
N THR A 19 -8.11 3.21 3.77
CA THR A 19 -8.55 3.99 2.61
C THR A 19 -7.72 5.25 2.40
N LEU A 20 -7.83 5.87 1.22
CA LEU A 20 -7.19 7.15 0.93
C LEU A 20 -7.64 8.27 1.87
N ALA A 21 -8.92 8.36 2.21
CA ALA A 21 -9.42 9.36 3.15
C ALA A 21 -8.81 9.21 4.55
N GLN A 22 -8.65 7.98 5.03
CA GLN A 22 -8.01 7.75 6.32
C GLN A 22 -6.55 8.21 6.34
N LEU A 23 -5.83 8.07 5.23
CA LEU A 23 -4.47 8.62 5.11
C LEU A 23 -4.47 10.15 5.12
N ASP A 24 -5.40 10.77 4.40
CA ASP A 24 -5.53 12.23 4.34
C ASP A 24 -5.86 12.82 5.72
N GLU A 25 -6.83 12.23 6.43
CA GLU A 25 -7.21 12.59 7.80
C GLU A 25 -6.05 12.46 8.80
N GLN A 26 -5.18 11.47 8.59
CA GLN A 26 -4.01 11.21 9.44
C GLN A 26 -2.75 11.96 9.00
N ALA A 27 -2.83 12.78 7.95
CA ALA A 27 -1.68 13.44 7.32
C ALA A 27 -0.55 12.47 6.95
N LEU A 28 -0.92 11.28 6.46
CA LEU A 28 0.01 10.23 6.04
C LEU A 28 0.09 10.14 4.52
N HIS A 29 1.28 9.78 4.03
CA HIS A 29 1.50 9.51 2.61
C HIS A 29 1.29 8.04 2.27
N ILE A 30 1.22 7.74 0.98
CA ILE A 30 1.29 6.39 0.43
C ILE A 30 2.74 6.10 0.09
N PHE A 31 3.31 5.07 0.68
CA PHE A 31 4.60 4.51 0.26
C PHE A 31 4.40 3.52 -0.89
N CYS A 32 5.02 3.80 -2.03
CA CYS A 32 5.00 3.00 -3.24
C CYS A 32 6.36 2.32 -3.45
N TRP A 33 6.38 1.01 -3.68
CA TRP A 33 7.59 0.22 -3.91
C TRP A 33 7.49 -0.59 -5.19
N CYS A 34 8.44 -0.41 -6.12
CA CYS A 34 8.51 -1.25 -7.31
C CYS A 34 9.20 -2.59 -6.99
N ASN A 35 8.47 -3.70 -7.11
CA ASN A 35 9.01 -5.03 -6.87
C ASN A 35 10.06 -5.48 -7.91
N ARG A 36 10.12 -4.79 -9.07
CA ARG A 36 11.08 -5.12 -10.14
C ARG A 36 12.45 -4.49 -9.98
N CYS A 37 12.51 -3.22 -9.59
CA CYS A 37 13.76 -2.45 -9.58
C CYS A 37 14.09 -1.81 -8.22
N GLY A 38 13.22 -1.95 -7.21
CA GLY A 38 13.43 -1.37 -5.88
C GLY A 38 13.21 0.14 -5.78
N HIS A 39 12.95 0.83 -6.90
CA HIS A 39 12.56 2.24 -6.88
C HIS A 39 11.31 2.44 -6.04
N ASN A 40 11.37 3.40 -5.12
CA ASN A 40 10.26 3.74 -4.23
C ASN A 40 10.06 5.25 -4.15
N ALA A 41 8.84 5.64 -3.79
CA ALA A 41 8.43 7.03 -3.65
C ALA A 41 7.28 7.12 -2.64
N GLU A 42 7.13 8.29 -2.03
CA GLU A 42 5.96 8.61 -1.23
C GLU A 42 5.06 9.60 -1.99
N LEU A 43 3.75 9.35 -1.96
CA LEU A 43 2.75 10.17 -2.65
C LEU A 43 1.72 10.70 -1.65
N PRO A 44 1.28 11.97 -1.77
CA PRO A 44 0.15 12.47 -0.99
C PRO A 44 -1.17 11.79 -1.45
N PRO A 45 -2.15 11.60 -0.55
CA PRO A 45 -3.43 10.98 -0.89
C PRO A 45 -4.36 11.87 -1.72
N ALA A 46 -4.33 13.20 -1.53
CA ALA A 46 -5.26 14.15 -2.15
C ALA A 46 -5.46 14.00 -3.67
N PRO A 47 -4.40 13.93 -4.52
CA PRO A 47 -4.58 13.77 -5.96
C PRO A 47 -5.16 12.40 -6.36
N LEU A 48 -5.00 11.39 -5.50
CA LEU A 48 -5.56 10.05 -5.71
C LEU A 48 -7.03 10.00 -5.28
N ILE A 49 -7.40 10.74 -4.25
CA ILE A 49 -8.80 10.91 -3.81
C ILE A 49 -9.64 11.53 -4.93
N GLU A 50 -9.14 12.60 -5.55
CA GLU A 50 -9.83 13.26 -6.67
C GLU A 50 -10.07 12.31 -7.86
N ARG A 51 -9.18 11.34 -8.08
CA ARG A 51 -9.22 10.45 -9.23
C ARG A 51 -9.95 9.13 -8.99
N LEU A 52 -9.80 8.54 -7.80
CA LEU A 52 -10.27 7.19 -7.46
C LEU A 52 -11.37 7.19 -6.39
N GLY A 53 -11.58 8.33 -5.73
CA GLY A 53 -12.51 8.48 -4.62
C GLY A 53 -11.89 8.23 -3.24
N PRO A 54 -12.47 8.82 -2.18
CA PRO A 54 -11.92 8.80 -0.82
C PRO A 54 -11.89 7.40 -0.18
N LEU A 55 -12.80 6.52 -0.58
CA LEU A 55 -12.93 5.16 -0.02
C LEU A 55 -12.03 4.13 -0.70
N PHE A 56 -11.23 4.56 -1.69
CA PHE A 56 -10.37 3.63 -2.42
C PHE A 56 -9.32 3.01 -1.49
N PRO A 57 -9.16 1.68 -1.48
CA PRO A 57 -8.26 1.00 -0.55
C PRO A 57 -6.80 1.12 -0.99
N VAL A 58 -5.92 1.47 -0.04
CA VAL A 58 -4.50 1.72 -0.29
C VAL A 58 -3.77 0.51 -0.89
N PRO A 59 -4.00 -0.75 -0.45
CA PRO A 59 -3.32 -1.90 -1.05
C PRO A 59 -3.65 -2.15 -2.53
N GLU A 60 -4.78 -1.64 -3.02
CA GLU A 60 -5.20 -1.84 -4.42
C GLU A 60 -4.62 -0.77 -5.35
N LEU A 61 -4.05 0.33 -4.82
CA LEU A 61 -3.47 1.40 -5.65
C LEU A 61 -2.42 0.91 -6.64
N GLY A 62 -1.66 -0.13 -6.27
CA GLY A 62 -0.58 -0.68 -7.08
C GLY A 62 -0.97 -1.00 -8.52
N VAL A 63 -2.20 -1.42 -8.78
CA VAL A 63 -2.69 -1.77 -10.13
C VAL A 63 -2.87 -0.55 -11.05
N HIS A 64 -2.96 0.64 -10.46
CA HIS A 64 -3.07 1.91 -11.17
C HIS A 64 -1.72 2.63 -11.30
N MET A 65 -0.64 2.02 -10.83
CA MET A 65 0.68 2.65 -10.76
C MET A 65 1.64 2.05 -11.78
N ARG A 66 2.50 2.92 -12.31
CA ARG A 66 3.61 2.52 -13.17
C ARG A 66 4.89 3.08 -12.58
N CYS A 67 5.92 2.25 -12.44
CA CYS A 67 7.22 2.71 -11.97
C CYS A 67 7.81 3.72 -12.97
N SER A 68 8.13 4.92 -12.51
CA SER A 68 8.76 5.96 -13.33
C SER A 68 10.18 5.61 -13.77
N HIS A 69 10.86 4.70 -13.04
CA HIS A 69 12.22 4.28 -13.36
C HIS A 69 12.28 3.16 -14.42
N CYS A 70 11.51 2.07 -14.24
CA CYS A 70 11.58 0.90 -15.12
C CYS A 70 10.30 0.64 -15.94
N GLY A 71 9.25 1.44 -15.77
CA GLY A 71 8.02 1.35 -16.56
C GLY A 71 7.09 0.17 -16.27
N THR A 72 7.42 -0.70 -15.31
CA THR A 72 6.58 -1.86 -14.95
C THR A 72 5.35 -1.46 -14.12
N GLN A 73 4.32 -2.30 -14.15
CA GLN A 73 3.10 -2.22 -13.33
C GLN A 73 3.12 -3.30 -12.24
N ASP A 74 4.20 -3.32 -11.47
CA ASP A 74 4.41 -4.23 -10.33
C ASP A 74 4.88 -3.39 -9.14
N VAL A 75 3.91 -2.67 -8.57
CA VAL A 75 4.11 -1.68 -7.51
C VAL A 75 3.28 -2.12 -6.29
N ALA A 76 3.95 -2.35 -5.18
CA ALA A 76 3.30 -2.54 -3.89
C ALA A 76 3.04 -1.17 -3.24
N THR A 77 1.85 -1.01 -2.66
CA THR A 77 1.45 0.23 -1.97
C THR A 77 1.06 -0.05 -0.52
N ARG A 78 1.46 0.85 0.37
CA ARG A 78 1.10 0.81 1.79
C ARG A 78 1.07 2.23 2.36
N PRO A 79 0.44 2.44 3.53
CA PRO A 79 0.63 3.69 4.26
C PRO A 79 2.10 3.90 4.64
N ALA A 80 2.57 5.14 4.53
CA ALA A 80 3.89 5.58 4.95
C ALA A 80 3.92 5.80 6.47
N TRP A 81 3.78 4.72 7.25
CA TRP A 81 3.82 4.80 8.71
C TRP A 81 5.15 5.41 9.18
N PRO A 82 5.13 6.43 10.06
CA PRO A 82 6.35 6.95 10.67
C PRO A 82 7.07 5.81 11.40
N ALA A 83 8.35 5.67 11.09
CA ALA A 83 9.11 4.45 11.40
C ALA A 83 9.21 4.18 12.91
N TYR A 84 8.95 2.93 13.31
CA TYR A 84 9.57 2.32 14.50
C TYR A 84 10.85 1.51 14.15
N GLY A 85 11.30 1.50 12.89
CA GLY A 85 12.43 0.62 12.48
C GLY A 85 12.90 0.65 11.01
N GLY A 86 12.89 1.82 10.35
CA GLY A 86 13.56 2.02 9.06
C GLY A 86 12.95 1.30 7.83
N GLN A 87 13.55 1.55 6.67
CA GLN A 87 13.19 0.91 5.39
C GLN A 87 13.67 -0.54 5.38
N ILE A 88 12.75 -1.50 5.48
CA ILE A 88 13.06 -2.92 5.25
C ILE A 88 13.12 -3.15 3.74
N ALA A 89 14.26 -2.82 3.13
CA ALA A 89 14.53 -3.27 1.77
C ALA A 89 14.67 -4.79 1.80
N ARG A 90 14.04 -5.50 0.85
CA ARG A 90 14.35 -6.91 0.63
C ARG A 90 15.80 -6.96 0.13
N HIS A 91 16.74 -7.31 1.00
CA HIS A 91 18.09 -7.67 0.57
C HIS A 91 17.97 -8.91 -0.32
N GLY A 92 18.44 -8.80 -1.56
CA GLY A 92 18.58 -9.91 -2.49
C GLY A 92 19.79 -10.75 -2.17
#